data_AF-A0A3D4PPR6-F1
#
_entry.id   AF-A0A3D4PPR6-F1
#
_cell.length_a   1.000
_cell.length_b   1.000
_cell.length_c   1.000
_cell.angle_alpha   90.00
_cell.angle_beta   90.00
_cell.angle_gamma   90.00
#
_symmetry.space_group_name_H-M   'P 1'
#
loop_
_entity.id
_entity.type
_entity.pdbx_description
1 polymer ?
#
loop_
_entity_poly.entity_id
_entity_poly.type
_entity_poly.pdbx_seq_one_letter_code
_entity_poly.pdbx_strand_id
1 'polypeptide(L)'
;MIAIVAAKELVREWRLWIGGLLMIAVATMVLSAVISQFETAATLSPADGDSLVSMTQGTILFTVLAAVAVTGATTNLAISSGRRGYALLQLAGILPRQVTLVVLIQLCLLALTGTGAGLILGRLTAGVFLSLAGQQASLRNLPVVFGASTVAWTVGIALTLVIVSGLRGAFRAGRVPAIEAVREPEEPRARLAVMRWIGVGVATLATVILGINVIAAPLIARMVTDDPDGSMGIAGIVSGAQLFSIALTALIAALGPFVYPLILRAWTAIIPASWSPAWFLARTGCRYRLTQSTAAVTPLMVGIALTGSLYTLFMTAGT
;
A
#
# COMPACT_ATOMS: atom_id res chain seq x y z
N MET A 1 -5.13 31.44 -6.78
CA MET A 1 -6.49 31.12 -7.28
C MET A 1 -6.76 29.61 -7.33
N ILE A 2 -5.95 28.80 -8.03
CA ILE A 2 -6.14 27.34 -8.20
C ILE A 2 -6.20 26.58 -6.86
N ALA A 3 -5.31 26.88 -5.90
CA ALA A 3 -5.30 26.23 -4.59
C ALA A 3 -6.55 26.52 -3.73
N ILE A 4 -7.13 27.72 -3.87
CA ILE A 4 -8.35 28.12 -3.16
C ILE A 4 -9.55 27.35 -3.72
N VAL A 5 -9.62 27.17 -5.04
CA VAL A 5 -10.65 26.34 -5.69
C VAL A 5 -10.52 24.88 -5.26
N ALA A 6 -9.30 24.35 -5.26
CA ALA A 6 -9.01 22.99 -4.80
C ALA A 6 -9.47 22.74 -3.36
N ALA A 7 -9.15 23.68 -2.44
CA ALA A 7 -9.55 23.61 -1.05
C ALA A 7 -11.07 23.71 -0.87
N LYS A 8 -11.75 24.61 -1.60
CA LYS A 8 -13.21 24.75 -1.55
C LYS A 8 -13.93 23.49 -2.04
N GLU A 9 -13.46 22.89 -3.13
CA GLU A 9 -14.02 21.61 -3.63
C GLU A 9 -13.77 20.46 -2.65
N LEU A 10 -12.60 20.41 -2.00
CA LEU A 10 -12.30 19.40 -0.97
C LEU A 10 -13.26 19.51 0.22
N VAL A 11 -13.57 20.73 0.67
CA VAL A 11 -14.53 20.97 1.76
C VAL A 11 -15.96 20.61 1.33
N ARG A 12 -16.33 20.91 0.09
CA ARG A 12 -17.66 20.59 -0.46
C ARG A 12 -17.89 19.09 -0.58
N GLU A 13 -16.86 18.36 -1.00
CA GLU A 13 -16.88 16.90 -1.16
C GLU A 13 -16.30 16.15 0.04
N TRP A 14 -16.18 16.78 1.22
CA TRP A 14 -15.41 16.23 2.36
C TRP A 14 -15.80 14.79 2.72
N ARG A 15 -17.08 14.43 2.61
CA ARG A 15 -17.59 13.06 2.87
C ARG A 15 -16.94 11.98 2.00
N LEU A 16 -16.57 12.30 0.76
CA LEU A 16 -15.86 11.39 -0.13
C LEU A 16 -14.39 11.22 0.28
N TRP A 17 -13.82 12.23 0.91
CA TRP A 17 -12.40 12.30 1.27
C TRP A 17 -12.10 11.85 2.70
N ILE A 18 -13.09 11.78 3.60
CA ILE A 18 -12.92 11.26 4.98
C ILE A 18 -12.25 9.88 4.97
N GLY A 19 -12.72 8.97 4.10
CA GLY A 19 -12.17 7.62 4.03
C GLY A 19 -10.69 7.62 3.64
N GLY A 20 -10.30 8.44 2.66
CA GLY A 20 -8.90 8.61 2.26
C GLY A 20 -8.07 9.27 3.35
N LEU A 21 -8.59 10.30 4.01
CA LEU A 21 -7.93 11.01 5.10
C LEU A 21 -7.65 10.07 6.28
N LEU A 22 -8.65 9.31 6.71
CA LEU A 22 -8.52 8.35 7.81
C LEU A 22 -7.48 7.27 7.47
N MET A 23 -7.49 6.76 6.24
CA MET A 23 -6.50 5.77 5.80
C MET A 23 -5.07 6.34 5.77
N ILE A 24 -4.89 7.57 5.30
CA ILE A 24 -3.58 8.23 5.34
C ILE A 24 -3.14 8.44 6.79
N ALA A 25 -4.04 8.87 7.68
CA ALA A 25 -3.73 9.06 9.10
C ALA A 25 -3.31 7.76 9.78
N VAL A 26 -4.02 6.66 9.54
CA VAL A 26 -3.66 5.34 10.10
C VAL A 26 -2.34 4.84 9.50
N ALA A 27 -2.14 4.95 8.18
CA ALA A 27 -0.91 4.52 7.54
C ALA A 27 0.31 5.29 8.06
N THR A 28 0.17 6.60 8.23
CA THR A 28 1.24 7.48 8.72
C THR A 28 1.46 7.37 10.22
N MET A 29 0.43 7.00 11.00
CA MET A 29 0.57 6.61 12.41
C MET A 29 1.52 5.43 12.56
N VAL A 30 1.27 4.34 11.81
CA VAL A 30 2.13 3.16 11.84
C VAL A 30 3.52 3.50 11.31
N LEU A 31 3.60 4.19 10.17
CA LEU A 31 4.87 4.54 9.55
C LEU A 31 5.76 5.39 10.47
N SER A 32 5.21 6.41 11.12
CA SER A 32 5.98 7.26 12.05
C SER A 32 6.42 6.53 13.30
N ALA A 33 5.57 5.64 13.85
CA ALA A 33 5.96 4.79 14.97
C ALA A 33 7.13 3.86 14.61
N VAL A 34 7.09 3.24 13.42
CA VAL A 34 8.17 2.37 12.93
C VAL A 34 9.45 3.16 12.63
N ILE A 35 9.34 4.35 12.00
CA ILE A 35 10.52 5.19 11.72
C ILE A 35 11.22 5.62 13.01
N SER A 36 10.46 5.91 14.07
CA SER A 36 11.01 6.29 15.39
C SER A 36 11.90 5.21 16.01
N GLN A 37 11.73 3.95 15.60
CA GLN A 37 12.57 2.84 16.05
C GLN A 37 14.00 2.96 15.50
N PHE A 38 14.21 3.53 14.31
CA PHE A 38 15.56 3.79 13.78
C PHE A 38 16.27 4.89 14.57
N GLU A 39 15.56 5.97 14.93
CA GLU A 39 16.12 7.01 15.81
C GLU A 39 16.45 6.44 17.19
N THR A 40 15.58 5.57 17.72
CA THR A 40 15.81 4.89 18.99
C THR A 40 17.02 3.96 18.91
N ALA A 41 17.15 3.17 17.84
CA ALA A 41 18.28 2.26 17.62
C ALA A 41 19.62 3.00 17.61
N ALA A 42 19.66 4.22 17.07
CA ALA A 42 20.86 5.06 17.05
C ALA A 42 21.33 5.51 18.46
N THR A 43 20.48 5.39 19.49
CA THR A 43 20.83 5.71 20.88
C THR A 43 21.27 4.51 21.72
N LEU A 44 21.13 3.30 21.18
CA LEU A 44 21.47 2.05 21.85
C LEU A 44 22.93 1.66 21.59
N SER A 45 23.37 0.58 22.25
CA SER A 45 24.63 -0.08 21.90
C SER A 45 24.58 -0.58 20.45
N PRO A 46 25.71 -0.67 19.72
CA PRO A 46 25.71 -1.11 18.32
C PRO A 46 25.02 -2.47 18.08
N ALA A 47 25.23 -3.44 18.99
CA ALA A 47 24.65 -4.78 18.87
C ALA A 47 23.11 -4.78 19.04
N ASP A 48 22.60 -4.02 20.03
CA ASP A 48 21.16 -3.91 20.28
C ASP A 48 20.48 -3.07 19.19
N GLY A 49 21.17 -2.02 18.73
CA GLY A 49 20.74 -1.17 17.62
C GLY A 49 20.59 -1.94 16.31
N ASP A 50 21.58 -2.75 15.94
CA ASP A 50 21.55 -3.56 14.72
C ASP A 50 20.42 -4.61 14.74
N SER A 51 20.17 -5.21 15.91
CA SER A 51 19.08 -6.16 16.12
C SER A 51 17.71 -5.49 15.94
N LEU A 52 17.53 -4.30 16.53
CA LEU A 52 16.29 -3.52 16.39
C LEU A 52 16.09 -3.06 14.94
N VAL A 53 17.14 -2.53 14.29
CA VAL A 53 17.11 -2.09 12.88
C VAL A 53 16.70 -3.22 11.95
N SER A 54 17.27 -4.41 12.13
CA SER A 54 16.97 -5.58 11.29
C SER A 54 15.48 -5.96 11.35
N MET A 55 14.85 -5.88 12.53
CA MET A 55 13.41 -6.12 12.71
C MET A 55 12.56 -4.98 12.15
N THR A 56 12.96 -3.72 12.37
CA THR A 56 12.25 -2.54 11.88
C THR A 56 12.22 -2.47 10.36
N GLN A 57 13.28 -2.91 9.67
CA GLN A 57 13.34 -2.94 8.19
C GLN A 57 12.25 -3.82 7.56
N GLY A 58 11.95 -4.99 8.13
CA GLY A 58 10.85 -5.83 7.64
C GLY A 58 9.48 -5.14 7.83
N THR A 59 9.31 -4.49 8.97
CA THR A 59 8.06 -3.81 9.35
C THR A 59 7.80 -2.55 8.50
N ILE A 60 8.84 -1.81 8.12
CA ILE A 60 8.68 -0.61 7.30
C ILE A 60 8.25 -0.97 5.87
N LEU A 61 8.87 -1.99 5.26
CA LEU A 61 8.51 -2.45 3.91
C LEU A 61 7.07 -2.95 3.85
N PHE A 62 6.66 -3.70 4.87
CA PHE A 62 5.29 -4.15 5.07
C PHE A 62 4.31 -2.97 5.11
N THR A 63 4.59 -1.99 5.96
CA THR A 63 3.73 -0.82 6.17
C THR A 63 3.61 0.01 4.89
N VAL A 64 4.72 0.20 4.19
CA VAL A 64 4.76 0.92 2.91
C VAL A 64 3.92 0.20 1.85
N LEU A 65 4.06 -1.13 1.71
CA LEU A 65 3.28 -1.89 0.73
C LEU A 65 1.77 -1.83 1.03
N ALA A 66 1.39 -2.01 2.29
CA ALA A 66 0.00 -1.88 2.74
C ALA A 66 -0.55 -0.49 2.44
N ALA A 67 0.22 0.56 2.76
CA ALA A 67 -0.14 1.94 2.51
C ALA A 67 -0.34 2.21 1.00
N VAL A 68 0.58 1.77 0.13
CA VAL A 68 0.42 1.91 -1.33
C VAL A 68 -0.89 1.27 -1.82
N ALA A 69 -1.18 0.05 -1.39
CA ALA A 69 -2.37 -0.67 -1.84
C ALA A 69 -3.66 0.04 -1.42
N VAL A 70 -3.76 0.43 -0.15
CA VAL A 70 -4.96 1.06 0.42
C VAL A 70 -5.13 2.51 -0.04
N THR A 71 -4.07 3.31 0.00
CA THR A 71 -4.10 4.71 -0.45
C THR A 71 -4.35 4.79 -1.95
N GLY A 72 -3.76 3.88 -2.74
CA GLY A 72 -4.03 3.74 -4.17
C GLY A 72 -5.51 3.50 -4.47
N ALA A 73 -6.13 2.53 -3.81
CA ALA A 73 -7.55 2.24 -4.03
C ALA A 73 -8.47 3.38 -3.60
N THR A 74 -8.26 3.92 -2.39
CA THR A 74 -9.09 5.01 -1.85
C THR A 74 -8.96 6.30 -2.65
N THR A 75 -7.75 6.66 -3.06
CA THR A 75 -7.49 7.86 -3.87
C THR A 75 -8.09 7.73 -5.26
N ASN A 76 -7.93 6.57 -5.92
CA ASN A 76 -8.55 6.35 -7.23
C ASN A 76 -10.09 6.36 -7.13
N LEU A 77 -10.66 5.82 -6.05
CA LEU A 77 -12.09 5.86 -5.81
C LEU A 77 -12.60 7.29 -5.57
N ALA A 78 -11.91 8.08 -4.74
CA ALA A 78 -12.23 9.48 -4.48
C ALA A 78 -12.18 10.32 -5.76
N ILE A 79 -11.09 10.21 -6.53
CA ILE A 79 -10.94 10.90 -7.82
C ILE A 79 -12.03 10.47 -8.80
N SER A 80 -12.34 9.17 -8.87
CA SER A 80 -13.40 8.66 -9.76
C SER A 80 -14.79 9.20 -9.40
N SER A 81 -15.04 9.38 -8.10
CA SER A 81 -16.31 9.90 -7.57
C SER A 81 -16.46 11.40 -7.86
N GLY A 82 -15.36 12.17 -7.81
CA GLY A 82 -15.32 13.61 -8.14
C GLY A 82 -15.31 13.95 -9.63
N ARG A 83 -15.29 12.97 -10.54
CA ARG A 83 -15.18 13.19 -12.01
C ARG A 83 -16.22 14.15 -12.57
N ARG A 84 -17.46 14.13 -12.04
CA ARG A 84 -18.54 15.02 -12.49
C ARG A 84 -18.23 16.48 -12.16
N GLY A 85 -17.70 16.76 -10.97
CA GLY A 85 -17.26 18.11 -10.58
C GLY A 85 -16.12 18.62 -11.45
N TYR A 86 -15.13 17.76 -11.74
CA TYR A 86 -14.02 18.10 -12.64
C TYR A 86 -14.48 18.37 -14.08
N ALA A 87 -15.50 17.66 -14.57
CA ALA A 87 -16.07 17.91 -15.89
C ALA A 87 -16.79 19.27 -15.97
N LEU A 88 -17.52 19.66 -14.92
CA LEU A 88 -18.15 20.98 -14.84
C LEU A 88 -17.12 22.12 -14.85
N LEU A 89 -15.98 21.94 -14.18
CA LEU A 89 -14.87 22.90 -14.24
C LEU A 89 -14.32 23.06 -15.65
N GLN A 90 -14.21 21.97 -16.43
CA GLN A 90 -13.78 22.05 -17.82
C GLN A 90 -14.82 22.76 -18.71
N LEU A 91 -16.12 22.55 -18.47
CA LEU A 91 -17.19 23.26 -19.18
C LEU A 91 -17.18 24.78 -18.90
N ALA A 92 -16.70 25.18 -17.72
CA ALA A 92 -16.47 26.58 -17.37
C ALA A 92 -15.18 27.19 -17.98
N GLY A 93 -14.45 26.45 -18.83
CA GLY A 93 -13.28 26.92 -19.56
C GLY A 93 -11.91 26.62 -18.91
N ILE A 94 -11.87 25.82 -17.84
CA ILE A 94 -10.60 25.44 -17.19
C ILE A 94 -9.86 24.39 -18.03
N LEU A 95 -8.55 24.59 -18.26
CA LEU A 95 -7.75 23.70 -19.08
C LEU A 95 -7.52 22.32 -18.40
N PRO A 96 -7.42 21.21 -19.16
CA PRO A 96 -7.02 19.87 -18.69
C PRO A 96 -5.83 19.83 -17.72
N ARG A 97 -4.79 20.64 -17.99
CA ARG A 97 -3.59 20.73 -17.15
C ARG A 97 -3.90 21.38 -15.79
N GLN A 98 -4.79 22.37 -15.78
CA GLN A 98 -5.21 23.04 -14.55
C GLN A 98 -6.05 22.12 -13.68
N VAL A 99 -6.93 21.30 -14.26
CA VAL A 99 -7.66 20.25 -13.51
C VAL A 99 -6.71 19.24 -12.87
N THR A 100 -5.69 18.80 -13.62
CA THR A 100 -4.67 17.89 -13.07
C THR A 100 -3.94 18.51 -11.88
N LEU A 101 -3.56 19.79 -11.97
CA LEU A 101 -2.94 20.54 -10.88
C LEU A 101 -3.87 20.69 -9.67
N VAL A 102 -5.17 20.96 -9.89
CA VAL A 102 -6.16 21.02 -8.81
C VAL A 102 -6.19 19.69 -8.04
N VAL A 103 -6.28 18.56 -8.74
CA VAL A 103 -6.29 17.23 -8.10
C VAL A 103 -4.99 16.97 -7.33
N LEU A 104 -3.82 17.29 -7.92
CA LEU A 104 -2.55 17.13 -7.22
C LEU A 104 -2.46 17.97 -5.95
N ILE A 105 -2.95 19.22 -5.98
CA ILE A 105 -3.02 20.07 -4.78
C ILE A 105 -3.95 19.47 -3.74
N GLN A 106 -5.12 18.95 -4.14
CA GLN A 106 -6.05 18.27 -3.22
C GLN A 106 -5.37 17.07 -2.55
N LEU A 107 -4.63 16.27 -3.31
CA LEU A 107 -3.86 15.13 -2.79
C LEU A 107 -2.76 15.58 -1.82
N CYS A 108 -2.04 16.66 -2.12
CA CYS A 108 -1.04 17.21 -1.19
C CYS A 108 -1.67 17.71 0.11
N LEU A 109 -2.79 18.44 0.03
CA LEU A 109 -3.50 18.92 1.22
C LEU A 109 -4.02 17.76 2.07
N LEU A 110 -4.57 16.73 1.42
CA LEU A 110 -5.03 15.51 2.08
C LEU A 110 -3.88 14.75 2.74
N ALA A 111 -2.75 14.62 2.04
CA ALA A 111 -1.55 13.98 2.55
C ALA A 111 -1.02 14.73 3.79
N LEU A 112 -0.89 16.05 3.72
CA LEU A 112 -0.39 16.86 4.84
C LEU A 112 -1.31 16.80 6.05
N THR A 113 -2.63 16.92 5.85
CA THR A 113 -3.61 16.86 6.94
C THR A 113 -3.68 15.48 7.58
N GLY A 114 -3.74 14.42 6.76
CA GLY A 114 -3.72 13.04 7.23
C GLY A 114 -2.41 12.70 7.94
N THR A 115 -1.26 13.11 7.39
CA THR A 115 0.06 12.87 8.01
C THR A 115 0.21 13.63 9.32
N GLY A 116 -0.31 14.86 9.41
CA GLY A 116 -0.31 15.61 10.67
C GLY A 116 -1.07 14.86 11.78
N ALA A 117 -2.27 14.36 11.48
CA ALA A 117 -3.04 13.54 12.41
C ALA A 117 -2.32 12.22 12.73
N GLY A 118 -1.76 11.56 11.72
CA GLY A 118 -1.01 10.32 11.88
C GLY A 118 0.25 10.47 12.72
N LEU A 119 1.00 11.57 12.59
CA LEU A 119 2.17 11.86 13.43
C LEU A 119 1.80 12.03 14.90
N ILE A 120 0.67 12.69 15.20
CA ILE A 120 0.18 12.84 16.57
C ILE A 120 -0.15 11.46 17.15
N LEU A 121 -0.94 10.66 16.42
CA LEU A 121 -1.29 9.30 16.83
C LEU A 121 -0.06 8.38 16.93
N GLY A 122 0.89 8.54 16.01
CA GLY A 122 2.13 7.80 15.94
C GLY A 122 3.00 8.08 17.16
N ARG A 123 3.12 9.33 17.58
CA ARG A 123 3.82 9.70 18.82
C ARG A 123 3.18 9.07 20.06
N LEU A 124 1.84 9.02 20.12
CA LEU A 124 1.11 8.39 21.24
C LEU A 124 1.28 6.87 21.26
N THR A 125 1.39 6.24 20.10
CA THR A 125 1.49 4.78 19.95
C THR A 125 2.93 4.28 19.84
N ALA A 126 3.92 5.16 19.67
CA ALA A 126 5.32 4.81 19.46
C ALA A 126 5.87 3.89 20.54
N GLY A 127 5.53 4.13 21.82
CA GLY A 127 5.96 3.27 22.92
C GLY A 127 5.42 1.84 22.82
N VAL A 128 4.18 1.67 22.33
CA VAL A 128 3.56 0.35 22.12
C VAL A 128 4.23 -0.39 20.96
N PHE A 129 4.45 0.30 19.84
CA PHE A 129 5.14 -0.30 18.70
C PHE A 129 6.60 -0.65 19.02
N LEU A 130 7.28 0.20 19.79
CA LEU A 130 8.65 -0.04 20.24
C LEU A 130 8.73 -1.21 21.23
N SER A 131 7.76 -1.35 22.13
CA SER A 131 7.74 -2.49 23.06
C SER A 131 7.49 -3.82 22.33
N LEU A 132 6.63 -3.84 21.31
CA LEU A 132 6.40 -5.01 20.46
C LEU A 132 7.68 -5.38 19.67
N ALA A 133 8.34 -4.39 19.06
CA ALA A 133 9.60 -4.62 18.35
C ALA A 133 10.73 -5.06 19.31
N GLY A 134 10.79 -4.47 20.50
CA GLY A 134 11.75 -4.84 21.55
C GLY A 134 11.53 -6.27 22.04
N GLN A 135 10.28 -6.70 22.25
CA GLN A 135 9.96 -8.09 22.59
C GLN A 135 10.44 -9.07 21.53
N GLN A 136 10.28 -8.74 20.24
CA GLN A 136 10.81 -9.57 19.15
C GLN A 136 12.33 -9.59 19.11
N ALA A 137 12.99 -8.48 19.40
CA ALA A 137 14.45 -8.38 19.45
C ALA A 137 15.05 -8.87 20.78
N SER A 138 14.24 -9.40 21.71
CA SER A 138 14.64 -9.74 23.09
C SER A 138 15.24 -8.56 23.88
N LEU A 139 14.90 -7.33 23.49
CA LEU A 139 15.32 -6.08 24.15
C LEU A 139 14.23 -5.61 25.12
N ARG A 140 14.65 -5.12 26.30
CA ARG A 140 13.74 -4.57 27.33
C ARG A 140 14.12 -3.14 27.68
N ASN A 141 13.12 -2.35 28.10
CA ASN A 141 13.29 -0.97 28.58
C ASN A 141 13.96 -0.02 27.56
N LEU A 142 13.50 -0.05 26.31
CA LEU A 142 13.99 0.84 25.26
C LEU A 142 13.50 2.29 25.46
N PRO A 143 14.38 3.30 25.39
CA PRO A 143 13.97 4.70 25.45
C PRO A 143 13.23 5.07 24.16
N VAL A 144 12.03 5.65 24.27
CA VAL A 144 11.28 6.09 23.08
C VAL A 144 11.84 7.43 22.59
N VAL A 145 12.54 7.41 21.45
CA VAL A 145 13.03 8.62 20.79
C VAL A 145 12.11 8.94 19.61
N PHE A 146 11.43 10.09 19.68
CA PHE A 146 10.60 10.61 18.59
C PHE A 146 11.01 12.04 18.27
N GLY A 147 11.99 12.16 17.38
CA GLY A 147 12.65 13.39 16.97
C GLY A 147 12.16 13.97 15.65
N ALA A 148 12.89 14.98 15.18
CA ALA A 148 12.57 15.70 13.95
C ALA A 148 12.87 14.88 12.68
N SER A 149 13.80 13.92 12.72
CA SER A 149 14.10 13.07 11.56
C SER A 149 12.91 12.15 11.28
N THR A 150 12.30 11.58 12.33
CA THR A 150 11.06 10.79 12.20
C THR A 150 9.95 11.57 11.51
N VAL A 151 9.74 12.83 11.90
CA VAL A 151 8.74 13.71 11.29
C VAL A 151 9.07 13.95 9.80
N ALA A 152 10.31 14.32 9.49
CA ALA A 152 10.74 14.62 8.13
C ALA A 152 10.57 13.42 7.18
N TRP A 153 11.03 12.24 7.60
CA TRP A 153 10.90 11.02 6.81
C TRP A 153 9.44 10.58 6.63
N THR A 154 8.63 10.65 7.68
CA THR A 154 7.21 10.30 7.59
C THR A 154 6.49 11.20 6.58
N VAL A 155 6.71 12.52 6.64
CA VAL A 155 6.10 13.48 5.71
C VAL A 155 6.57 13.22 4.27
N GLY A 156 7.88 13.03 4.06
CA GLY A 156 8.44 12.76 2.73
C GLY A 156 7.88 11.48 2.10
N ILE A 157 7.84 10.39 2.86
CA ILE A 157 7.31 9.10 2.40
C ILE A 157 5.81 9.20 2.16
N ALA A 158 5.04 9.79 3.07
CA ALA A 158 3.58 9.93 2.94
C ALA A 158 3.19 10.74 1.69
N LEU A 159 3.86 11.88 1.45
CA LEU A 159 3.63 12.68 0.25
C LEU A 159 3.95 11.89 -1.02
N THR A 160 5.10 11.22 -1.04
CA THR A 160 5.51 10.40 -2.18
C THR A 160 4.48 9.31 -2.46
N LEU A 161 4.02 8.60 -1.43
CA LEU A 161 3.02 7.54 -1.53
C LEU A 161 1.69 8.04 -2.09
N VAL A 162 1.16 9.14 -1.54
CA VAL A 162 -0.12 9.70 -1.97
C VAL A 162 -0.04 10.22 -3.40
N ILE A 163 1.06 10.92 -3.75
CA ILE A 163 1.25 11.46 -5.11
C ILE A 163 1.38 10.31 -6.10
N VAL A 164 2.27 9.33 -5.86
CA VAL A 164 2.47 8.19 -6.77
C VAL A 164 1.17 7.41 -6.96
N SER A 165 0.39 7.24 -5.88
CA SER A 165 -0.89 6.56 -5.88
C SER A 165 -1.97 7.29 -6.69
N GLY A 166 -2.01 8.63 -6.61
CA GLY A 166 -3.01 9.46 -7.26
C GLY A 166 -2.63 10.01 -8.63
N LEU A 167 -1.34 9.95 -9.02
CA LEU A 167 -0.81 10.60 -10.23
C LEU A 167 -1.53 10.15 -11.51
N ARG A 168 -1.77 8.83 -11.64
CA ARG A 168 -2.52 8.29 -12.79
C ARG A 168 -3.98 8.75 -12.80
N GLY A 169 -4.62 8.81 -11.64
CA GLY A 169 -5.99 9.32 -11.48
C GLY A 169 -6.08 10.80 -11.85
N ALA A 170 -5.13 11.61 -11.38
CA ALA A 170 -5.04 13.04 -11.68
C ALA A 170 -4.85 13.31 -13.18
N PHE A 171 -3.93 12.61 -13.84
CA PHE A 171 -3.74 12.75 -15.29
C PHE A 171 -4.97 12.29 -16.09
N ARG A 172 -5.65 11.24 -15.63
CA ARG A 172 -6.91 10.80 -16.25
C ARG A 172 -8.01 11.84 -16.08
N ALA A 173 -8.16 12.43 -14.89
CA ALA A 173 -9.16 13.47 -14.64
C ALA A 173 -8.98 14.68 -15.56
N GLY A 174 -7.73 15.07 -15.87
CA GLY A 174 -7.45 16.12 -16.84
C GLY A 174 -7.75 15.73 -18.29
N ARG A 175 -7.58 14.45 -18.68
CA ARG A 175 -7.70 13.99 -20.07
C ARG A 175 -9.09 13.54 -20.52
N VAL A 176 -10.08 13.43 -19.62
CA VAL A 176 -11.45 13.07 -20.02
C VAL A 176 -12.06 14.24 -20.79
N PRO A 177 -12.39 14.11 -22.08
CA PRO A 177 -13.04 15.16 -22.85
C PRO A 177 -14.43 15.46 -22.27
N ALA A 178 -14.77 16.73 -22.10
CA ALA A 178 -16.04 17.17 -21.50
C ALA A 178 -17.30 16.60 -22.21
N ILE A 179 -17.20 16.24 -23.49
CA ILE A 179 -18.28 15.63 -24.28
C ILE A 179 -18.54 14.15 -23.94
N GLU A 180 -17.51 13.40 -23.50
CA GLU A 180 -17.66 12.00 -23.06
C GLU A 180 -18.19 11.89 -21.62
N ALA A 181 -18.10 12.96 -20.82
CA ALA A 181 -18.64 12.99 -19.47
C ALA A 181 -20.18 13.04 -19.41
N VAL A 182 -20.83 13.36 -20.55
CA VAL A 182 -22.31 13.48 -20.68
C VAL A 182 -22.94 12.23 -21.33
N ARG A 183 -22.19 11.47 -22.13
CA ARG A 183 -22.65 10.14 -22.60
C ARG A 183 -22.47 9.12 -21.49
N GLU A 184 -23.43 8.21 -21.33
CA GLU A 184 -23.32 7.10 -20.39
C GLU A 184 -21.97 6.40 -20.56
N PRO A 185 -21.26 6.12 -19.45
CA PRO A 185 -19.85 5.81 -19.49
C PRO A 185 -19.62 4.44 -20.12
N GLU A 186 -19.09 4.40 -21.35
CA GLU A 186 -18.30 3.26 -21.80
C GLU A 186 -17.09 3.16 -20.88
N GLU A 187 -17.03 2.09 -20.06
CA GLU A 187 -15.88 1.89 -19.19
C GLU A 187 -14.60 1.82 -20.05
N PRO A 188 -13.58 2.65 -19.75
CA PRO A 188 -12.36 2.68 -20.55
C PRO A 188 -11.76 1.27 -20.62
N ARG A 189 -11.61 0.73 -21.83
CA ARG A 189 -10.82 -0.48 -22.07
C ARG A 189 -9.50 -0.32 -21.33
N ALA A 190 -9.28 -1.15 -20.30
CA ALA A 190 -8.10 -1.10 -19.46
C ALA A 190 -6.86 -1.41 -20.32
N ARG A 191 -6.31 -0.39 -21.00
CA ARG A 191 -4.99 -0.49 -21.62
C ARG A 191 -4.00 -0.66 -20.47
N LEU A 192 -3.57 -1.90 -20.29
CA LEU A 192 -2.60 -2.34 -19.30
C LEU A 192 -1.29 -1.58 -19.57
N ALA A 193 -1.08 -0.49 -18.83
CA ALA A 193 0.07 0.38 -19.02
C ALA A 193 1.35 -0.42 -18.74
N VAL A 194 2.35 -0.27 -19.61
CA VAL A 194 3.73 -0.79 -19.49
C VAL A 194 4.26 -0.73 -18.06
N MET A 195 3.93 0.34 -17.34
CA MET A 195 4.29 0.55 -15.93
C MET A 195 3.81 -0.54 -14.96
N ARG A 196 2.70 -1.25 -15.27
CA ARG A 196 2.25 -2.39 -14.46
C ARG A 196 3.07 -3.64 -14.74
N TRP A 197 3.49 -3.86 -15.98
CA TRP A 197 4.40 -4.95 -16.32
C TRP A 197 5.79 -4.76 -15.70
N ILE A 198 6.26 -3.50 -15.64
CA ILE A 198 7.47 -3.16 -14.87
C ILE A 198 7.26 -3.52 -13.38
N GLY A 199 6.13 -3.12 -12.79
CA GLY A 199 5.82 -3.48 -11.40
C GLY A 199 5.75 -4.98 -11.14
N VAL A 200 5.15 -5.76 -12.05
CA VAL A 200 5.14 -7.23 -11.98
C VAL A 200 6.56 -7.78 -12.10
N GLY A 201 7.38 -7.27 -13.03
CA GLY A 201 8.77 -7.70 -13.20
C GLY A 201 9.61 -7.46 -11.95
N VAL A 202 9.52 -6.26 -11.36
CA VAL A 202 10.21 -5.91 -10.11
C VAL A 202 9.73 -6.79 -8.95
N ALA A 203 8.42 -6.98 -8.79
CA ALA A 203 7.88 -7.84 -7.74
C ALA A 203 8.34 -9.29 -7.91
N THR A 204 8.33 -9.81 -9.14
CA THR A 204 8.78 -11.18 -9.44
C THR A 204 10.26 -11.35 -9.10
N LEU A 205 11.10 -10.39 -9.52
CA LEU A 205 12.53 -10.40 -9.24
C LEU A 205 12.80 -10.32 -7.73
N ALA A 206 12.08 -9.46 -7.00
CA ALA A 206 12.17 -9.37 -5.55
C ALA A 206 11.77 -10.69 -4.87
N THR A 207 10.66 -11.32 -5.28
CA THR A 207 10.22 -12.62 -4.76
C THR A 207 11.25 -13.71 -5.01
N VAL A 208 11.86 -13.75 -6.20
CA VAL A 208 12.89 -14.74 -6.54
C VAL A 208 14.16 -14.53 -5.71
N ILE A 209 14.68 -13.30 -5.64
CA ILE A 209 15.90 -12.98 -4.88
C ILE A 209 15.70 -13.27 -3.39
N LEU A 210 14.56 -12.86 -2.83
CA LEU A 210 14.26 -13.08 -1.42
C LEU A 210 14.02 -14.57 -1.15
N GLY A 211 13.34 -15.29 -2.04
CA GLY A 211 13.15 -16.74 -1.92
C GLY A 211 14.46 -17.50 -1.95
N ILE A 212 15.39 -17.11 -2.82
CA ILE A 212 16.77 -17.65 -2.83
C ILE A 212 17.47 -17.35 -1.51
N ASN A 213 17.34 -16.12 -0.97
CA ASN A 213 17.94 -15.76 0.32
C ASN A 213 17.43 -16.62 1.47
N VAL A 214 16.13 -16.92 1.55
CA VAL A 214 15.57 -17.78 2.62
C VAL A 214 16.20 -19.17 2.60
N ILE A 215 16.50 -19.71 1.42
CA ILE A 215 17.09 -21.05 1.26
C ILE A 215 18.62 -21.01 1.46
N ALA A 216 19.28 -20.00 0.91
CA ALA A 216 20.74 -19.90 0.89
C ALA A 216 21.34 -19.44 2.22
N ALA A 217 20.70 -18.50 2.94
CA ALA A 217 21.20 -17.97 4.20
C ALA A 217 21.53 -19.03 5.26
N PRO A 218 20.65 -20.02 5.56
CA PRO A 218 20.99 -21.06 6.54
C PRO A 218 22.07 -22.02 6.05
N LEU A 219 22.18 -22.26 4.74
CA LEU A 219 23.24 -23.10 4.16
C LEU A 219 24.60 -22.42 4.28
N ILE A 220 24.67 -21.12 3.99
CA ILE A 220 25.89 -20.31 4.11
C ILE A 220 26.29 -20.19 5.58
N ALA A 221 25.34 -19.93 6.49
CA ALA A 221 25.62 -19.87 7.92
C ALA A 221 26.26 -21.18 8.42
N ARG A 222 25.71 -22.34 8.03
CA ARG A 222 26.29 -23.66 8.38
C ARG A 222 27.69 -23.92 7.82
N MET A 223 28.07 -23.25 6.71
CA MET A 223 29.40 -23.41 6.09
C MET A 223 30.43 -22.44 6.64
N VAL A 224 30.01 -21.24 7.06
CA VAL A 224 30.90 -20.13 7.44
C VAL A 224 31.10 -20.07 8.95
N THR A 225 30.03 -20.25 9.70
CA THR A 225 30.06 -20.26 11.16
C THR A 225 29.88 -21.71 11.57
N ASP A 226 30.92 -22.30 12.16
CA ASP A 226 30.91 -23.65 12.76
C ASP A 226 30.04 -23.61 14.04
N ASP A 227 28.80 -23.11 13.89
CA ASP A 227 27.82 -22.82 14.93
C ASP A 227 27.05 -24.11 15.24
N PRO A 228 27.31 -24.77 16.39
CA PRO A 228 26.70 -26.07 16.73
C PRO A 228 25.19 -25.96 16.94
N ASP A 229 24.72 -24.77 17.31
CA ASP A 229 23.32 -24.52 17.70
C ASP A 229 22.47 -24.01 16.53
N GLY A 230 23.09 -23.62 15.40
CA GLY A 230 22.41 -23.16 14.18
C GLY A 230 21.59 -21.87 14.34
N SER A 231 21.82 -21.14 15.44
CA SER A 231 21.03 -19.98 15.87
C SER A 231 21.08 -18.83 14.86
N MET A 232 22.24 -18.56 14.27
CA MET A 232 22.41 -17.54 13.22
C MET A 232 21.65 -17.91 11.94
N GLY A 233 21.58 -19.20 11.60
CA GLY A 233 20.82 -19.69 10.45
C GLY A 233 19.31 -19.47 10.61
N ILE A 234 18.78 -19.69 11.81
CA ILE A 234 17.36 -19.51 12.13
C ILE A 234 16.97 -18.02 12.06
N ALA A 235 17.77 -17.12 12.64
CA ALA A 235 17.49 -15.67 12.58
C ALA A 235 17.46 -15.13 11.14
N GLY A 236 18.36 -15.62 10.27
CA GLY A 236 18.37 -15.31 8.85
C GLY A 236 17.14 -15.83 8.10
N ILE A 237 16.67 -17.05 8.42
CA ILE A 237 15.44 -17.63 7.85
C ILE A 237 14.23 -16.77 8.24
N VAL A 238 14.08 -16.43 9.53
CA VAL A 238 12.94 -15.67 10.05
C VAL A 238 12.84 -14.29 9.37
N SER A 239 13.95 -13.55 9.34
CA SER A 239 14.00 -12.22 8.71
C SER A 239 13.77 -12.29 7.19
N GLY A 240 14.39 -13.27 6.52
CA GLY A 240 14.22 -13.49 5.08
C GLY A 240 12.79 -13.91 4.70
N ALA A 241 12.17 -14.78 5.50
CA ALA A 241 10.82 -15.28 5.28
C ALA A 241 9.77 -14.16 5.39
N GLN A 242 9.96 -13.22 6.33
CA GLN A 242 9.13 -12.03 6.42
C GLN A 242 9.22 -11.21 5.13
N LEU A 243 10.42 -10.90 4.65
CA LEU A 243 10.60 -10.13 3.41
C LEU A 243 10.05 -10.88 2.18
N PHE A 244 10.24 -12.20 2.11
CA PHE A 244 9.71 -13.03 1.05
C PHE A 244 8.17 -12.99 0.98
N SER A 245 7.49 -13.09 2.12
CA SER A 245 6.02 -13.05 2.17
C SER A 245 5.45 -11.70 1.72
N ILE A 246 6.13 -10.59 2.06
CA ILE A 246 5.80 -9.24 1.58
C ILE A 246 5.95 -9.16 0.06
N ALA A 247 7.08 -9.65 -0.47
CA ALA A 247 7.33 -9.66 -1.91
C ALA A 247 6.32 -10.53 -2.67
N LEU A 248 5.99 -11.70 -2.15
CA LEU A 248 4.97 -12.59 -2.72
C LEU A 248 3.58 -11.92 -2.72
N THR A 249 3.22 -11.24 -1.63
CA THR A 249 1.96 -10.50 -1.55
C THR A 249 1.91 -9.36 -2.59
N ALA A 250 3.02 -8.63 -2.75
CA ALA A 250 3.15 -7.59 -3.77
C ALA A 250 3.00 -8.16 -5.19
N LEU A 251 3.59 -9.33 -5.46
CA LEU A 251 3.49 -10.02 -6.73
C LEU A 251 2.05 -10.42 -7.05
N ILE A 252 1.36 -11.05 -6.09
CA ILE A 252 -0.04 -11.46 -6.25
C ILE A 252 -0.93 -10.21 -6.47
N ALA A 253 -0.71 -9.14 -5.72
CA ALA A 253 -1.45 -7.89 -5.89
C ALA A 253 -1.22 -7.27 -7.28
N ALA A 254 0.01 -7.28 -7.79
CA ALA A 254 0.35 -6.79 -9.13
C ALA A 254 -0.27 -7.66 -10.24
N LEU A 255 -0.35 -8.98 -10.02
CA LEU A 255 -1.01 -9.94 -10.90
C LEU A 255 -2.54 -9.97 -10.76
N GLY A 256 -3.09 -9.35 -9.72
CA GLY A 256 -4.50 -9.38 -9.35
C GLY A 256 -5.44 -9.25 -10.54
N PRO A 257 -5.33 -8.24 -11.41
CA PRO A 257 -6.31 -8.07 -12.49
C PRO A 257 -6.20 -9.08 -13.64
N PHE A 258 -5.25 -10.02 -13.59
CA PHE A 258 -5.23 -11.24 -14.41
C PHE A 258 -5.76 -12.44 -13.62
N VAL A 259 -5.37 -12.54 -12.35
CA VAL A 259 -5.78 -13.63 -11.44
C VAL A 259 -7.29 -13.58 -11.16
N TYR A 260 -7.84 -12.41 -10.82
CA TYR A 260 -9.27 -12.24 -10.52
C TYR A 260 -10.19 -12.67 -11.68
N PRO A 261 -10.00 -12.21 -12.94
CA PRO A 261 -10.84 -12.69 -14.05
C PRO A 261 -10.61 -14.17 -14.37
N LEU A 262 -9.41 -14.73 -14.14
CA LEU A 262 -9.15 -16.16 -14.34
C LEU A 262 -9.89 -17.01 -13.30
N ILE A 263 -9.79 -16.65 -12.02
CA ILE A 263 -10.50 -17.33 -10.92
C ILE A 263 -12.01 -17.24 -11.15
N LEU A 264 -12.54 -16.06 -11.50
CA LEU A 264 -13.97 -15.93 -11.81
C LEU A 264 -14.37 -16.74 -13.04
N ARG A 265 -13.50 -16.85 -14.06
CA ARG A 265 -13.76 -17.71 -15.22
C ARG A 265 -13.83 -19.17 -14.83
N ALA A 266 -12.88 -19.65 -14.02
CA ALA A 266 -12.84 -21.02 -13.53
C ALA A 266 -14.05 -21.32 -12.65
N TRP A 267 -14.35 -20.46 -11.67
CA TRP A 267 -15.49 -20.61 -10.77
C TRP A 267 -16.83 -20.59 -11.51
N THR A 268 -17.03 -19.63 -12.42
CA THR A 268 -18.27 -19.55 -13.20
C THR A 268 -18.35 -20.57 -14.35
N ALA A 269 -17.26 -21.31 -14.63
CA ALA A 269 -17.29 -22.42 -15.56
C ALA A 269 -17.83 -23.72 -14.92
N ILE A 270 -17.88 -23.79 -13.58
CA ILE A 270 -18.47 -24.92 -12.86
C ILE A 270 -19.96 -25.08 -13.19
N ILE A 271 -20.67 -23.97 -13.46
CA ILE A 271 -22.08 -23.98 -13.83
C ILE A 271 -22.22 -23.64 -15.32
N PRO A 272 -22.68 -24.60 -16.17
CA PRO A 272 -22.80 -24.38 -17.61
C PRO A 272 -23.72 -23.20 -17.95
N ALA A 273 -23.29 -22.37 -18.88
CA ALA A 273 -24.04 -21.19 -19.31
C ALA A 273 -25.39 -21.55 -20.00
N SER A 274 -25.53 -22.79 -20.45
CA SER A 274 -26.73 -23.32 -21.11
C SER A 274 -27.89 -23.61 -20.14
N TRP A 275 -27.66 -23.61 -18.82
CA TRP A 275 -28.66 -24.03 -17.84
C TRP A 275 -29.69 -22.94 -17.51
N SER A 276 -29.36 -21.66 -17.69
CA SER A 276 -30.31 -20.57 -17.46
C SER A 276 -29.89 -19.28 -18.18
N PRO A 277 -30.79 -18.62 -18.92
CA PRO A 277 -30.57 -17.29 -19.47
C PRO A 277 -30.25 -16.25 -18.39
N ALA A 278 -30.82 -16.39 -17.19
CA ALA A 278 -30.55 -15.51 -16.05
C ALA A 278 -29.10 -15.68 -15.55
N TRP A 279 -28.57 -16.91 -15.54
CA TRP A 279 -27.17 -17.19 -15.19
C TRP A 279 -26.20 -16.61 -16.24
N PHE A 280 -26.53 -16.73 -17.51
CA PHE A 280 -25.73 -16.14 -18.59
C PHE A 280 -25.64 -14.60 -18.46
N LEU A 281 -26.76 -13.93 -18.21
CA LEU A 281 -26.80 -12.49 -17.98
C LEU A 281 -26.04 -12.09 -16.71
N ALA A 282 -26.23 -12.83 -15.60
CA ALA A 282 -25.51 -12.59 -14.34
C ALA A 282 -23.99 -12.73 -14.51
N ARG A 283 -23.52 -13.78 -15.22
CA ARG A 283 -22.10 -14.01 -15.51
C ARG A 283 -21.49 -12.90 -16.36
N THR A 284 -22.22 -12.43 -17.36
CA THR A 284 -21.78 -11.36 -18.26
C THR A 284 -21.75 -10.01 -17.53
N GLY A 285 -22.76 -9.73 -16.69
CA GLY A 285 -22.81 -8.54 -15.84
C GLY A 285 -21.71 -8.51 -14.77
N CYS A 286 -21.41 -9.64 -14.13
CA CYS A 286 -20.27 -9.74 -13.19
C CYS A 286 -18.93 -9.51 -13.90
N ARG A 287 -18.75 -10.06 -15.10
CA ARG A 287 -17.54 -9.84 -15.90
C ARG A 287 -17.40 -8.39 -16.36
N TYR A 288 -18.51 -7.70 -16.57
CA TYR A 288 -18.52 -6.28 -16.91
C TYR A 288 -18.07 -5.40 -15.73
N ARG A 289 -18.56 -5.67 -14.51
CA ARG A 289 -18.21 -4.88 -13.30
C ARG A 289 -16.90 -5.27 -12.63
N LEU A 290 -16.18 -6.26 -13.18
CA LEU A 290 -14.98 -6.83 -12.58
C LEU A 290 -13.92 -5.79 -12.24
N THR A 291 -13.70 -4.82 -13.14
CA THR A 291 -12.71 -3.74 -12.95
C THR A 291 -12.96 -2.99 -11.64
N GLN A 292 -14.22 -2.70 -11.33
CA GLN A 292 -14.63 -1.98 -10.13
C GLN A 292 -14.43 -2.83 -8.87
N SER A 293 -14.76 -4.13 -8.92
CA SER A 293 -14.51 -5.06 -7.81
C SER A 293 -13.01 -5.25 -7.52
N THR A 294 -12.15 -5.32 -8.55
CA THR A 294 -10.70 -5.50 -8.33
C THR A 294 -10.06 -4.36 -7.54
N ALA A 295 -10.61 -3.14 -7.63
CA ALA A 295 -10.13 -1.98 -6.87
C ALA A 295 -10.39 -2.10 -5.36
N ALA A 296 -11.43 -2.83 -4.96
CA ALA A 296 -11.75 -3.10 -3.55
C ALA A 296 -11.13 -4.42 -3.04
N VAL A 297 -11.08 -5.44 -3.90
CA VAL A 297 -10.55 -6.77 -3.53
C VAL A 297 -9.05 -6.73 -3.28
N THR A 298 -8.28 -5.96 -4.06
CA THR A 298 -6.81 -5.94 -3.94
C THR A 298 -6.32 -5.42 -2.58
N PRO A 299 -6.78 -4.27 -2.07
CA PRO A 299 -6.40 -3.81 -0.74
C PRO A 299 -6.80 -4.79 0.37
N LEU A 300 -7.99 -5.40 0.26
CA LEU A 300 -8.48 -6.37 1.23
C LEU A 300 -7.61 -7.63 1.25
N MET A 301 -7.28 -8.16 0.07
CA MET A 301 -6.37 -9.29 -0.09
C MET A 301 -4.98 -8.98 0.49
N VAL A 302 -4.43 -7.81 0.18
CA VAL A 302 -3.13 -7.37 0.72
C VAL A 302 -3.20 -7.31 2.25
N GLY A 303 -4.24 -6.70 2.84
CA GLY A 303 -4.40 -6.63 4.29
C GLY A 303 -4.45 -8.00 4.96
N ILE A 304 -5.20 -8.95 4.41
CA ILE A 304 -5.29 -10.32 4.94
C ILE A 304 -3.95 -11.06 4.81
N ALA A 305 -3.34 -11.04 3.63
CA ALA A 305 -2.08 -11.74 3.35
C ALA A 305 -0.94 -11.24 4.25
N LEU A 306 -0.84 -9.92 4.37
CA LEU A 306 0.12 -9.25 5.23
C LEU A 306 -0.12 -9.61 6.71
N THR A 307 -1.34 -9.53 7.22
CA THR A 307 -1.64 -9.89 8.62
C THR A 307 -1.34 -11.37 8.91
N GLY A 308 -1.72 -12.27 7.99
CA GLY A 308 -1.41 -13.69 8.10
C GLY A 308 0.10 -13.98 8.10
N SER A 309 0.87 -13.24 7.30
CA SER A 309 2.33 -13.39 7.27
C SER A 309 2.99 -13.02 8.59
N LEU A 310 2.57 -11.92 9.24
CA LEU A 310 3.07 -11.53 10.55
C LEU A 310 2.70 -12.57 11.61
N TYR A 311 1.45 -13.04 11.62
CA TYR A 311 1.01 -14.05 12.58
C TYR A 311 1.81 -15.36 12.44
N THR A 312 2.06 -15.80 11.21
CA THR A 312 2.87 -16.99 10.94
C THR A 312 4.29 -16.83 11.45
N LEU A 313 4.88 -15.64 11.26
CA LEU A 313 6.22 -15.32 11.78
C LEU A 313 6.26 -15.41 13.31
N PHE A 314 5.29 -14.83 14.01
CA PHE A 314 5.21 -14.89 15.48
C PHE A 314 5.13 -16.31 15.99
N MET A 315 4.32 -17.17 15.34
CA MET A 315 4.21 -18.56 15.76
C MET A 315 5.46 -19.38 15.47
N THR A 316 6.20 -19.06 14.41
CA THR A 316 7.42 -19.79 14.02
C THR A 316 8.63 -19.35 14.83
N ALA A 317 8.71 -18.08 15.24
CA ALA A 317 9.79 -17.54 16.07
C ALA A 317 9.62 -17.84 17.57
N GLY A 318 8.41 -18.21 18.00
CA GLY A 318 8.09 -18.54 19.40
C GLY A 318 8.26 -20.00 19.79
N THR A 319 8.69 -20.87 18.87
CA THR A 319 8.99 -22.30 19.08
C THR A 319 10.49 -22.55 19.01
#